data_AF-A0AAD4DHH7-F1
#
_entry.id   AF-A0AAD4DHH7-F1
#
_cell.length_a   1.000
_cell.length_b   1.000
_cell.length_c   1.000
_cell.angle_alpha   90.00
_cell.angle_beta   90.00
_cell.angle_gamma   90.00
#
_symmetry.space_group_name_H-M   'P 1'
#
loop_
_entity.id
_entity.type
_entity.pdbx_description
1 polymer ?
#
loop_
_entity_poly.entity_id
_entity_poly.type
_entity_poly.pdbx_seq_one_letter_code
_entity_poly.pdbx_strand_id
1 'polypeptide(L)'
;MDQFTHLFTGGPSAVWSSFLDKPLSTLVPLITIAGLPLALFTLYRTYAISPVLLIHNKKPVKITTYDPTTETTQSEDMVEYIKKRCPSLYGPNAVYKPTFWLANGHLQTACSAVKGFEDVYQIDYHR
;
A
#
# COMPACT_ATOMS: atom_id res chain seq x y z
N MET A 1 30.87 -36.50 -13.33
CA MET A 1 30.52 -35.09 -13.05
C MET A 1 30.23 -34.43 -14.38
N ASP A 2 29.03 -34.58 -14.96
CA ASP A 2 28.68 -33.97 -16.27
C ASP A 2 27.16 -33.97 -16.49
N GLN A 3 26.40 -33.32 -15.61
CA GLN A 3 24.93 -33.23 -15.80
C GLN A 3 24.28 -31.90 -15.42
N PHE A 4 25.08 -30.85 -15.17
CA PHE A 4 24.56 -29.54 -14.74
C PHE A 4 24.75 -28.40 -15.74
N THR A 5 25.33 -28.65 -16.91
CA THR A 5 25.77 -27.58 -17.83
C THR A 5 24.75 -27.11 -18.86
N HIS A 6 23.55 -27.73 -18.93
CA HIS A 6 22.54 -27.36 -19.94
C HIS A 6 21.39 -26.48 -19.44
N LEU A 7 21.37 -26.11 -18.15
CA LEU A 7 20.22 -25.40 -17.55
C LEU A 7 20.29 -23.87 -17.59
N PHE A 8 21.39 -23.27 -18.08
CA PHE A 8 21.57 -21.81 -18.08
C PHE A 8 22.20 -21.28 -19.38
N THR A 9 21.58 -21.52 -20.53
CA THR A 9 21.94 -20.83 -21.80
C THR A 9 20.94 -19.73 -22.20
N GLY A 10 19.81 -19.60 -21.50
CA GLY A 10 18.81 -18.56 -21.75
C GLY A 10 19.08 -17.29 -20.95
N GLY A 11 20.09 -16.50 -21.36
CA GLY A 11 20.23 -15.13 -20.86
C GLY A 11 19.03 -14.26 -21.31
N PRO A 12 18.78 -13.10 -20.67
CA PRO A 12 17.68 -12.21 -21.05
C PRO A 12 17.68 -11.87 -22.55
N SER A 13 18.85 -11.83 -23.19
CA SER A 13 19.02 -11.63 -24.64
C SER A 13 18.30 -12.66 -25.52
N ALA A 14 18.27 -13.94 -25.12
CA ALA A 14 17.60 -15.00 -25.89
C ALA A 14 16.07 -14.89 -25.83
N VAL A 15 15.55 -14.39 -24.71
CA VAL A 15 14.13 -14.09 -24.53
C VAL A 15 13.72 -12.88 -25.37
N TRP A 16 14.59 -11.87 -25.45
CA TRP A 16 14.38 -10.68 -26.29
C TRP A 16 14.36 -11.00 -27.79
N SER A 17 15.26 -11.86 -28.29
CA SER A 17 15.28 -12.24 -29.72
C SER A 17 14.01 -12.98 -30.13
N SER A 18 13.53 -13.93 -29.32
CA SER A 18 12.28 -14.65 -29.62
C SER A 18 11.02 -13.78 -29.56
N PHE A 19 11.11 -12.58 -28.97
CA PHE A 19 10.03 -11.61 -28.93
C PHE A 19 10.01 -10.74 -30.20
N LEU A 20 11.19 -10.40 -30.73
CA LEU A 20 11.38 -9.63 -31.96
C LEU A 20 10.98 -10.39 -33.24
N ASP A 21 11.11 -11.72 -33.23
CA ASP A 21 10.80 -12.57 -34.38
C ASP A 21 9.30 -12.87 -34.56
N LYS A 22 8.44 -12.43 -33.63
CA LYS A 22 6.99 -12.67 -33.72
C LYS A 22 6.29 -11.62 -34.60
N PRO A 23 5.30 -12.03 -35.41
CA PRO A 23 4.57 -11.08 -36.24
C PRO A 23 3.81 -10.07 -35.37
N LEU A 24 3.80 -8.82 -35.81
CA LEU A 24 3.21 -7.68 -35.09
C LEU A 24 1.75 -7.93 -34.67
N SER A 25 0.99 -8.67 -35.48
CA SER A 25 -0.40 -9.08 -35.19
C SER A 25 -0.56 -9.96 -33.94
N THR A 26 0.47 -10.72 -33.55
CA THR A 26 0.48 -11.52 -32.31
C THR A 26 1.10 -10.81 -31.11
N LEU A 27 1.96 -9.82 -31.35
CA LEU A 27 2.59 -9.02 -30.29
C LEU A 27 1.63 -7.99 -29.70
N VAL A 28 0.85 -7.31 -30.53
CA VAL A 28 -0.12 -6.30 -30.11
C VAL A 28 -1.09 -6.82 -29.03
N PRO A 29 -1.79 -7.96 -29.20
CA PRO A 29 -2.70 -8.47 -28.16
C PRO A 29 -1.96 -8.93 -26.90
N LEU A 30 -0.74 -9.47 -27.02
CA LEU A 30 0.05 -9.88 -25.84
C LEU A 30 0.47 -8.67 -25.00
N ILE A 31 0.88 -7.58 -25.65
CA ILE A 31 1.26 -6.33 -24.99
C ILE A 31 0.03 -5.66 -24.38
N THR A 32 -1.11 -5.62 -25.07
CA THR A 32 -2.32 -4.96 -24.54
C THR A 32 -3.00 -5.76 -23.42
N ILE A 33 -3.02 -7.09 -23.50
CA ILE A 33 -3.71 -7.95 -22.51
C ILE A 33 -2.84 -8.23 -21.29
N ALA A 34 -1.52 -8.42 -21.45
CA ALA A 34 -0.64 -8.78 -20.34
C ALA A 34 0.36 -7.67 -19.98
N GLY A 35 0.97 -7.04 -20.98
CA GLY A 35 1.99 -6.01 -20.76
C GLY A 35 1.44 -4.74 -20.10
N LEU A 36 0.36 -4.18 -20.65
CA LEU A 36 -0.22 -2.92 -20.18
C LEU A 36 -0.82 -3.06 -18.76
N PRO A 37 -1.59 -4.10 -18.41
CA PRO A 37 -2.10 -4.24 -17.05
C PRO A 37 -0.99 -4.47 -16.03
N LEU A 38 0.07 -5.22 -16.37
CA LEU A 38 1.21 -5.42 -15.48
C LEU A 38 1.99 -4.10 -15.28
N ALA A 39 2.19 -3.33 -16.34
CA ALA A 39 2.81 -2.01 -16.27
C ALA A 39 1.98 -1.03 -15.42
N LEU A 40 0.67 -0.99 -15.61
CA LEU A 40 -0.23 -0.14 -14.82
C LEU A 40 -0.29 -0.58 -13.36
N PHE A 41 -0.30 -1.89 -13.08
CA PHE A 41 -0.30 -2.42 -11.72
C PHE A 41 1.01 -2.12 -10.98
N THR A 42 2.15 -2.28 -11.66
CA THR A 42 3.46 -1.94 -11.10
C THR A 42 3.57 -0.44 -10.87
N LEU A 43 3.18 0.38 -11.84
CA LEU A 43 3.11 1.85 -11.70
C LEU A 43 2.22 2.24 -10.52
N TYR A 44 0.99 1.71 -10.45
CA TYR A 44 0.09 1.96 -9.33
C TYR A 44 0.74 1.60 -7.99
N ARG A 45 1.37 0.43 -7.89
CA ARG A 45 2.08 0.05 -6.66
C ARG A 45 3.21 1.02 -6.31
N THR A 46 3.99 1.47 -7.28
CA THR A 46 5.12 2.37 -7.00
C THR A 46 4.64 3.78 -6.61
N TYR A 47 3.59 4.30 -7.27
CA TYR A 47 3.10 5.67 -7.04
C TYR A 47 2.11 5.80 -5.89
N ALA A 48 1.35 4.75 -5.60
CA ALA A 48 0.38 4.77 -4.52
C ALA A 48 1.04 4.55 -3.14
N ILE A 49 2.30 4.06 -3.14
CA ILE A 49 3.15 3.98 -1.97
C ILE A 49 3.72 5.37 -1.66
N SER A 50 3.45 5.90 -0.47
CA SER A 50 3.93 7.22 -0.05
C SER A 50 4.52 7.18 1.36
N PRO A 51 5.53 8.03 1.67
CA PRO A 51 6.05 8.12 3.03
C PRO A 51 4.98 8.67 3.98
N VAL A 52 4.90 8.10 5.18
CA VAL A 52 3.99 8.59 6.23
C VAL A 52 4.60 9.83 6.87
N LEU A 53 3.82 10.91 6.90
CA LEU A 53 4.19 12.15 7.59
C LEU A 53 3.31 12.31 8.84
N LEU A 54 3.94 12.25 10.01
CA LEU A 54 3.26 12.48 11.28
C LEU A 54 3.17 13.98 11.54
N ILE A 55 2.00 14.57 11.30
CA ILE A 55 1.70 15.97 11.60
C ILE A 55 1.08 16.05 13.00
N HIS A 56 1.65 16.87 13.86
CA HIS A 56 1.18 17.06 15.22
C HIS A 56 1.39 18.51 15.69
N ASN A 57 0.79 18.85 16.83
CA ASN A 57 0.98 20.16 17.45
C ASN A 57 2.44 20.34 17.90
N LYS A 58 2.94 21.58 17.90
CA LYS A 58 4.28 21.95 18.40
C LYS A 58 4.49 21.52 19.86
N LYS A 59 3.42 21.45 20.64
CA LYS A 59 3.41 20.89 22.01
C LYS A 59 2.53 19.64 22.02
N PRO A 60 3.11 18.44 21.88
CA PRO A 60 2.37 17.19 21.94
C PRO A 60 1.71 16.98 23.30
N VAL A 61 0.63 16.20 23.31
CA VAL A 61 0.00 15.73 24.54
C VAL A 61 0.92 14.69 25.19
N LYS A 62 0.98 14.69 26.53
CA LYS A 62 1.67 13.65 27.29
C LYS A 62 0.74 12.48 27.54
N ILE A 63 1.23 11.28 27.31
CA ILE A 63 0.52 10.04 27.63
C ILE A 63 1.14 9.45 28.89
N THR A 64 0.29 8.95 29.76
CA THR A 64 0.70 8.23 30.96
C THR A 64 0.43 6.75 30.74
N THR A 65 1.48 5.93 30.82
CA THR A 65 1.36 4.47 30.69
C THR A 65 1.82 3.79 31.97
N TYR A 66 1.07 2.76 32.37
CA TYR A 66 1.42 1.91 33.49
C TYR A 66 2.15 0.67 32.97
N ASP A 67 3.31 0.38 33.53
CA ASP A 67 4.07 -0.82 33.24
C ASP A 67 3.86 -1.83 34.40
N PRO A 68 3.12 -2.93 34.17
CA PRO A 68 2.86 -3.90 35.23
C PRO A 68 4.10 -4.69 35.65
N THR A 69 5.17 -4.72 34.84
CA THR A 69 6.39 -5.46 35.18
C THR A 69 7.28 -4.69 36.14
N THR A 70 7.27 -3.36 36.06
CA THR A 70 8.05 -2.47 36.93
C THR A 70 7.21 -1.81 38.02
N GLU A 71 5.89 -2.02 37.99
CA GLU A 71 4.89 -1.35 38.83
C GLU A 71 5.02 0.19 38.81
N THR A 72 5.56 0.72 37.71
CA THR A 72 5.82 2.16 37.55
C THR A 72 4.91 2.79 36.52
N THR A 73 4.60 4.06 36.78
CA THR A 73 3.87 4.90 35.85
C THR A 73 4.86 5.81 35.15
N GLN A 74 4.89 5.74 33.82
CA GLN A 74 5.76 6.58 32.99
C GLN A 74 4.90 7.59 32.22
N SER A 75 5.39 8.83 32.13
CA SER A 75 4.76 9.87 31.32
C SER A 75 5.73 10.27 30.22
N GLU A 76 5.29 10.13 28.98
CA GLU A 76 6.08 10.47 27.79
C GLU A 76 5.24 11.23 26.77
N ASP A 77 5.90 11.98 25.88
CA ASP A 77 5.21 12.70 24.81
C ASP A 77 4.58 11.71 23.82
N MET A 78 3.37 12.01 23.35
CA MET A 78 2.62 11.13 22.45
C MET A 78 3.40 10.75 21.19
N VAL A 79 4.21 11.68 20.69
CA VAL A 79 5.05 11.45 19.52
C VAL A 79 6.14 10.42 19.82
N GLU A 80 6.80 10.49 20.99
CA GLU A 80 7.81 9.52 21.40
C GLU A 80 7.21 8.14 21.66
N TYR A 81 6.03 8.10 22.29
CA TYR A 81 5.28 6.85 22.48
C TYR A 81 5.00 6.16 21.13
N ILE A 82 4.50 6.92 20.14
CA ILE A 82 4.21 6.39 18.79
C ILE A 82 5.49 5.90 18.11
N LYS A 83 6.61 6.65 18.19
CA LYS A 83 7.88 6.21 17.60
C LYS A 83 8.34 4.86 18.16
N LYS A 84 8.24 4.68 19.47
CA LYS A 84 8.70 3.48 20.18
C LYS A 84 7.81 2.27 19.90
N ARG A 85 6.48 2.48 19.86
CA ARG A 85 5.50 1.38 19.76
C ARG A 85 5.06 1.09 18.34
N CYS A 86 5.11 2.07 17.45
CA CYS A 86 4.57 2.02 16.10
C CYS A 86 5.60 2.50 15.06
N PRO A 87 6.68 1.73 14.82
CA PRO A 87 7.71 2.09 13.84
C PRO A 87 7.20 2.12 12.40
N SER A 88 6.02 1.55 12.12
CA SER A 88 5.34 1.66 10.82
C SER A 88 4.73 3.04 10.56
N LEU A 89 4.59 3.88 11.59
CA LEU A 89 4.01 5.22 11.50
C LEU A 89 5.06 6.34 11.58
N TYR A 90 6.33 6.01 11.87
CA TYR A 90 7.40 6.99 11.98
C TYR A 90 8.75 6.46 11.48
N GLY A 91 9.49 7.33 10.79
CA GLY A 91 10.85 7.05 10.32
C GLY A 91 10.91 6.62 8.85
N PRO A 92 12.11 6.23 8.35
CA PRO A 92 12.34 5.97 6.93
C PRO A 92 11.56 4.77 6.39
N ASN A 93 11.13 3.86 7.28
CA ASN A 93 10.35 2.67 6.92
C ASN A 93 8.84 2.90 7.02
N ALA A 94 8.40 4.08 7.46
CA ALA A 94 6.99 4.41 7.60
C ALA A 94 6.39 4.77 6.25
N VAL A 95 5.66 3.82 5.68
CA VAL A 95 5.19 3.88 4.30
C VAL A 95 3.71 3.51 4.26
N TYR A 96 2.90 4.42 3.74
CA TYR A 96 1.49 4.18 3.48
C TYR A 96 1.36 3.26 2.26
N LYS A 97 0.63 2.16 2.45
CA LYS A 97 0.27 1.23 1.39
C LYS A 97 -1.25 1.26 1.25
N PRO A 98 -1.80 1.80 0.16
CA PRO A 98 -3.24 1.83 -0.02
C PRO A 98 -3.75 0.41 -0.12
N THR A 99 -4.73 0.13 0.72
CA THR A 99 -5.46 -1.12 0.71
C THR A 99 -6.26 -1.17 -0.59
N PHE A 100 -5.96 -2.13 -1.46
CA PHE A 100 -6.49 -2.17 -2.83
C PHE A 100 -8.03 -2.16 -2.89
N TRP A 101 -8.70 -2.85 -1.96
CA TRP A 101 -10.17 -2.88 -1.89
C TRP A 101 -10.78 -1.62 -1.24
N LEU A 102 -9.97 -0.75 -0.63
CA LEU A 102 -10.44 0.47 0.03
C LEU A 102 -10.71 1.62 -0.95
N ALA A 103 -10.38 1.45 -2.24
CA ALA A 103 -10.92 2.30 -3.30
C ALA A 103 -12.46 2.29 -3.28
N ASN A 104 -13.07 1.17 -2.90
CA ASN A 104 -14.51 1.09 -2.65
C ASN A 104 -14.94 1.97 -1.48
N GLY A 105 -14.09 2.17 -0.47
CA GLY A 105 -14.36 3.06 0.66
C GLY A 105 -14.45 4.51 0.23
N HIS A 106 -13.53 4.98 -0.61
CA HIS A 106 -13.62 6.34 -1.18
C HIS A 106 -14.82 6.50 -2.12
N LEU A 107 -15.14 5.48 -2.92
CA LEU A 107 -16.35 5.48 -3.74
C LEU A 107 -17.61 5.47 -2.87
N GLN A 108 -17.62 4.72 -1.78
CA GLN A 108 -18.71 4.68 -0.82
C GLN A 108 -18.88 6.04 -0.14
N THR A 109 -17.79 6.70 0.29
CA THR A 109 -17.85 8.06 0.82
C THR A 109 -18.37 9.06 -0.20
N ALA A 110 -17.91 8.99 -1.45
CA ALA A 110 -18.40 9.84 -2.52
C ALA A 110 -19.90 9.59 -2.77
N CYS A 111 -20.30 8.34 -2.94
CA CYS A 111 -21.70 7.93 -3.06
C CYS A 111 -22.54 8.44 -1.88
N SER A 112 -22.03 8.36 -0.66
CA SER A 112 -22.71 8.89 0.53
C SER A 112 -22.82 10.42 0.54
N ALA A 113 -21.94 11.15 -0.15
CA ALA A 113 -22.00 12.61 -0.22
C ALA A 113 -22.99 13.11 -1.30
N VAL A 114 -23.22 12.33 -2.37
CA VAL A 114 -24.13 12.70 -3.47
C VAL A 114 -25.48 11.97 -3.45
N LYS A 115 -25.59 10.81 -2.82
CA LYS A 115 -26.86 10.08 -2.75
C LYS A 115 -27.77 10.72 -1.70
N GLY A 116 -28.97 11.12 -2.11
CA GLY A 116 -30.06 11.40 -1.17
C GLY A 116 -30.47 10.11 -0.46
N PHE A 117 -30.39 10.08 0.87
CA PHE A 117 -30.74 8.90 1.68
C PHE A 117 -32.25 8.78 1.96
N GLU A 118 -33.06 9.21 1.01
CA GLU A 118 -34.53 9.21 1.09
C GLU A 118 -35.11 7.79 1.02
N ASP A 119 -34.37 6.86 0.40
CA ASP A 119 -34.71 5.46 0.21
C ASP A 119 -34.02 4.50 1.20
N VAL A 120 -33.28 5.02 2.19
CA VAL A 120 -32.48 4.23 3.14
C VAL A 120 -33.10 4.29 4.54
N TYR A 121 -33.07 3.16 5.24
CA TYR A 121 -33.53 3.06 6.63
C TYR A 121 -32.74 4.03 7.53
N GLN A 122 -33.42 5.04 8.07
CA GLN A 122 -32.82 6.02 8.97
C GLN A 122 -32.75 5.44 10.38
N ILE A 123 -31.57 5.54 11.00
CA ILE A 123 -31.37 5.16 12.39
C ILE A 123 -31.31 6.45 13.20
N ASP A 124 -32.33 6.66 14.03
CA ASP A 124 -32.35 7.78 14.97
C ASP A 124 -31.35 7.51 16.10
N TYR A 125 -30.34 8.38 16.19
CA TYR A 125 -29.35 8.33 17.26
C TYR A 125 -29.80 9.18 18.43
N HIS A 126 -30.09 8.55 19.56
CA HIS A 126 -30.32 9.23 20.83
C HIS A 126 -29.01 9.28 21.63
N ARG A 127 -28.61 10.48 22.01
CA ARG A 127 -27.44 10.75 22.86
C ARG A 127 -27.85 10.75 24.34
#